data_AF-A0A377M6X3-F1
#
_entry.id   AF-A0A377M6X3-F1
#
_cell.length_a   1.000
_cell.length_b   1.000
_cell.length_c   1.000
_cell.angle_alpha   90.00
_cell.angle_beta   90.00
_cell.angle_gamma   90.00
#
_symmetry.space_group_name_H-M   'P 1'
#
loop_
_entity.id
_entity.type
_entity.pdbx_description
1 polymer ?
#
loop_
_entity_poly.entity_id
_entity_poly.type
_entity_poly.pdbx_seq_one_letter_code
_entity_poly.pdbx_strand_id
1 'polypeptide(L)'
;MLRCMPCVWRGEKARGATAYVTLEPCSHHGRTPPCCEALIAAGVSRVVAAMQDPNPQVAGRGLYRLQQEGIDVSHGLMMQDAEAINKGFLKRMRTGFPYIQLKLGASLDGRTAMANGESQWITSPQARRDVQHLRAQSHAILTSSETVLADDPAMTVRWNELNADTQALYPQENLRQPLRIVIDSQNRVTPEHRIVQQPGETWIARTKEDSRDWPESVRSIMVPEHNGHLDLVVLMMLLGKQQVNSIWVEAGPDAGRRTAPGRSGR
;
A
#
# COMPACT_ATOMS: atom_id res chain seq x y z
N MET A 1 2.30 -5.85 -3.10
CA MET A 1 2.89 -6.47 -4.30
C MET A 1 1.73 -6.87 -5.24
N LEU A 2 1.53 -6.17 -6.36
CA LEU A 2 0.48 -6.53 -7.34
C LEU A 2 0.85 -7.90 -7.92
N ARG A 3 0.15 -8.95 -7.51
CA ARG A 3 0.18 -10.22 -8.23
C ARG A 3 -0.53 -9.96 -9.56
N CYS A 4 0.19 -10.03 -10.68
CA CYS A 4 -0.47 -10.38 -11.94
C CYS A 4 -1.08 -11.77 -11.71
N MET A 5 -2.38 -11.82 -11.43
CA MET A 5 -3.09 -13.08 -11.52
C MET A 5 -2.86 -13.61 -12.93
N PRO A 6 -2.50 -14.90 -13.10
CA PRO A 6 -2.43 -15.49 -14.42
C PRO A 6 -3.82 -15.35 -15.04
N CYS A 7 -3.92 -14.53 -16.09
CA CYS A 7 -5.09 -14.52 -16.95
C CYS A 7 -5.20 -15.94 -17.52
N VAL A 8 -6.06 -16.77 -16.94
CA VAL A 8 -6.48 -18.03 -17.54
C VAL A 8 -7.32 -17.61 -18.76
N TRP A 9 -6.64 -17.43 -19.89
CA TRP A 9 -7.28 -17.09 -21.16
C TRP A 9 -8.31 -18.17 -21.49
N ARG A 10 -9.42 -17.76 -22.11
CA ARG A 10 -10.55 -18.62 -22.51
C ARG A 10 -10.20 -19.63 -23.62
N GLY A 11 -9.07 -20.32 -23.55
CA GLY A 11 -8.62 -21.29 -24.55
C GLY A 11 -8.77 -20.77 -25.98
N GLU A 12 -9.23 -21.63 -26.89
CA GLU A 12 -9.47 -21.32 -28.31
C GLU A 12 -10.41 -20.13 -28.56
N LYS A 13 -11.26 -19.75 -27.59
CA LYS A 13 -12.24 -18.65 -27.75
C LYS A 13 -11.61 -17.25 -27.70
N ALA A 14 -10.32 -17.14 -27.35
CA ALA A 14 -9.62 -15.86 -27.36
C ALA A 14 -9.27 -15.40 -28.78
N ARG A 15 -9.17 -16.34 -29.73
CA ARG A 15 -8.76 -16.04 -31.10
C ARG A 15 -9.79 -15.13 -31.79
N GLY A 16 -9.33 -14.02 -32.33
CA GLY A 16 -10.17 -13.02 -32.99
C GLY A 16 -10.99 -12.14 -32.04
N ALA A 17 -10.90 -12.34 -30.72
CA ALA A 17 -11.66 -11.58 -29.73
C ALA A 17 -11.03 -10.21 -29.42
N THR A 18 -11.80 -9.35 -28.76
CA THR A 18 -11.32 -8.10 -28.15
C THR A 18 -10.99 -8.33 -26.67
N ALA A 19 -9.79 -7.94 -26.24
CA ALA A 19 -9.39 -7.96 -24.84
C ALA A 19 -9.50 -6.56 -24.22
N TYR A 20 -10.25 -6.45 -23.12
CA TYR A 20 -10.33 -5.23 -22.30
C TYR A 20 -9.44 -5.39 -21.09
N VAL A 21 -8.51 -4.45 -20.89
CA VAL A 21 -7.54 -4.48 -19.78
C VAL A 21 -7.53 -3.13 -19.05
N THR A 22 -7.41 -3.17 -17.72
CA THR A 22 -7.46 -1.96 -16.88
C THR A 22 -6.15 -1.18 -16.88
N LEU A 23 -5.05 -1.81 -17.29
CA LEU A 23 -3.72 -1.21 -17.41
C LEU A 23 -3.04 -1.79 -18.65
N GLU A 24 -2.15 -1.02 -19.27
CA GLU A 24 -1.33 -1.47 -20.39
C GLU A 24 -0.66 -2.82 -20.10
N PRO A 25 -0.79 -3.82 -21.00
CA PRO A 25 -0.10 -5.10 -20.85
C PRO A 25 1.42 -4.92 -20.84
N CYS A 26 2.10 -5.58 -19.89
CA CYS A 26 3.55 -5.44 -19.77
C CYS A 26 4.30 -6.08 -20.95
N SER A 27 5.40 -5.43 -21.36
CA SER A 27 6.30 -5.87 -22.44
C SER A 27 7.64 -6.42 -21.96
N HIS A 28 7.92 -6.38 -20.66
CA HIS A 28 9.20 -6.80 -20.07
C HIS A 28 9.11 -8.21 -19.48
N HIS A 29 10.23 -8.94 -19.54
CA HIS A 29 10.37 -10.24 -18.89
C HIS A 29 10.66 -10.05 -17.40
N GLY A 30 9.67 -10.33 -16.56
CA GLY A 30 9.81 -10.35 -15.11
C GLY A 30 9.94 -11.77 -14.57
N ARG A 31 9.29 -12.05 -13.43
CA ARG A 31 9.13 -13.42 -12.91
C ARG A 31 8.23 -14.30 -13.78
N THR A 32 7.34 -13.68 -14.56
CA THR A 32 6.46 -14.33 -15.53
C THR A 32 6.70 -13.73 -16.92
N PRO A 33 6.38 -14.46 -18.00
CA PRO A 33 6.44 -13.93 -19.35
C PRO A 33 5.59 -12.65 -19.53
N PRO A 34 5.93 -11.78 -20.49
CA PRO A 34 5.19 -10.55 -20.76
C PRO A 34 3.73 -10.82 -21.15
N CYS A 35 2.79 -10.04 -20.62
CA CYS A 35 1.38 -10.16 -20.95
C CYS A 35 1.11 -9.88 -22.44
N CYS A 36 1.90 -9.01 -23.08
CA CYS A 36 1.80 -8.78 -24.52
C CYS A 36 2.02 -10.06 -25.33
N GLU A 37 3.01 -10.88 -24.97
CA GLU A 37 3.31 -12.13 -25.69
C GLU A 37 2.20 -13.14 -25.53
N ALA A 38 1.61 -13.24 -24.33
CA ALA A 38 0.46 -14.09 -24.09
C ALA A 38 -0.77 -13.67 -24.93
N LEU A 39 -1.00 -12.37 -25.08
CA LEU A 39 -2.08 -11.82 -25.92
C LEU A 39 -1.85 -12.14 -27.42
N ILE A 40 -0.62 -11.96 -27.89
CA ILE A 40 -0.23 -12.29 -29.28
C ILE A 40 -0.42 -13.78 -29.53
N ALA A 41 0.09 -14.63 -28.64
CA ALA A 41 -0.05 -16.09 -28.75
C ALA A 41 -1.52 -16.54 -28.70
N ALA A 42 -2.37 -15.84 -27.94
CA ALA A 42 -3.80 -16.10 -27.89
C ALA A 42 -4.55 -15.67 -29.18
N GLY A 43 -3.91 -14.89 -30.05
CA GLY A 43 -4.46 -14.46 -31.34
C GLY A 43 -5.62 -13.48 -31.21
N VAL A 44 -5.60 -12.58 -30.22
CA VAL A 44 -6.61 -11.52 -30.09
C VAL A 44 -6.53 -10.55 -31.27
N SER A 45 -7.68 -10.03 -31.73
CA SER A 45 -7.72 -9.08 -32.85
C SER A 45 -7.62 -7.62 -32.38
N ARG A 46 -8.03 -7.35 -31.14
CA ARG A 46 -8.09 -6.00 -30.59
C ARG A 46 -7.82 -5.98 -29.09
N VAL A 47 -7.11 -4.95 -28.62
CA VAL A 47 -6.85 -4.68 -27.20
C VAL A 47 -7.29 -3.26 -26.86
N VAL A 48 -8.12 -3.12 -25.84
CA VAL A 48 -8.57 -1.83 -25.29
C VAL A 48 -8.03 -1.69 -23.87
N ALA A 49 -7.06 -0.80 -23.68
CA ALA A 49 -6.45 -0.54 -22.38
C ALA A 49 -7.04 0.72 -21.74
N ALA A 50 -7.49 0.65 -20.48
CA ALA A 50 -8.05 1.83 -19.84
C ALA A 50 -7.01 2.96 -19.67
N MET A 51 -5.76 2.61 -19.35
CA MET A 51 -4.65 3.56 -19.23
C MET A 51 -3.31 2.94 -19.64
N GLN A 52 -2.37 3.80 -20.02
CA GLN A 52 -0.97 3.42 -20.25
C GLN A 52 -0.22 3.19 -18.93
N ASP A 53 0.84 2.40 -18.95
CA ASP A 53 1.66 2.15 -17.76
C ASP A 53 2.32 3.46 -17.32
N PRO A 54 2.16 3.90 -16.05
CA PRO A 54 2.80 5.14 -15.57
C PRO A 54 4.33 5.02 -15.41
N ASN A 55 4.90 3.80 -15.46
CA ASN A 55 6.32 3.58 -15.30
C ASN A 55 7.05 4.12 -16.55
N PRO A 56 7.91 5.15 -16.42
CA PRO A 56 8.60 5.75 -17.56
C PRO A 56 9.45 4.76 -18.37
N GLN A 57 9.87 3.65 -17.76
CA GLN A 57 10.67 2.61 -18.41
C GLN A 57 9.85 1.68 -19.31
N VAL A 58 8.53 1.63 -19.13
CA VAL A 58 7.62 0.66 -19.77
C VAL A 58 6.52 1.34 -20.61
N ALA A 59 6.15 2.57 -20.24
CA ALA A 59 5.06 3.34 -20.84
C ALA A 59 5.02 3.25 -22.39
N GLY A 60 3.90 2.76 -22.93
CA GLY A 60 3.61 2.70 -24.36
C GLY A 60 4.28 1.56 -25.13
N ARG A 61 5.27 0.88 -24.55
CA ARG A 61 6.00 -0.21 -25.24
C ARG A 61 5.13 -1.45 -25.44
N GLY A 62 4.22 -1.72 -24.51
CA GLY A 62 3.34 -2.88 -24.59
C GLY A 62 2.29 -2.72 -25.68
N LEU A 63 1.64 -1.56 -25.73
CA LEU A 63 0.68 -1.23 -26.79
C LEU A 63 1.35 -1.17 -28.16
N TYR A 64 2.53 -0.55 -28.26
CA TYR A 64 3.28 -0.50 -29.52
C TYR A 64 3.64 -1.90 -30.03
N ARG A 65 4.09 -2.79 -29.15
CA ARG A 65 4.43 -4.18 -29.51
C ARG A 65 3.23 -4.95 -30.06
N LEU A 66 2.06 -4.80 -29.43
CA LEU A 66 0.82 -5.41 -29.91
C LEU A 66 0.45 -4.88 -31.31
N GLN A 67 0.60 -3.58 -31.53
CA GLN A 67 0.33 -2.94 -32.82
C GLN A 67 1.25 -3.45 -33.94
N GLN A 68 2.53 -3.71 -33.64
CA GLN A 68 3.48 -4.28 -34.62
C GLN A 68 3.09 -5.69 -35.08
N GLU A 69 2.41 -6.45 -34.24
CA GLU A 69 1.88 -7.78 -34.57
C GLU A 69 0.50 -7.73 -35.25
N GLY A 70 0.05 -6.53 -35.67
CA GLY A 70 -1.20 -6.33 -36.39
C GLY A 70 -2.47 -6.33 -35.52
N ILE A 71 -2.32 -6.22 -34.19
CA ILE A 71 -3.45 -6.13 -33.26
C ILE A 71 -3.92 -4.68 -33.18
N ASP A 72 -5.23 -4.44 -33.30
CA ASP A 72 -5.81 -3.09 -33.10
C ASP A 72 -5.72 -2.69 -31.63
N VAL A 73 -5.15 -1.52 -31.35
CA VAL A 73 -4.94 -1.04 -29.98
C VAL A 73 -5.60 0.32 -29.77
N SER A 74 -6.33 0.44 -28.67
CA SER A 74 -6.90 1.71 -28.21
C SER A 74 -6.69 1.88 -26.72
N HIS A 75 -6.56 3.13 -26.26
CA HIS A 75 -6.41 3.42 -24.85
C HIS A 75 -7.17 4.67 -24.39
N GLY A 76 -7.43 4.76 -23.09
CA GLY A 76 -8.08 5.91 -22.45
C GLY A 76 -9.55 5.70 -22.10
N LEU A 77 -10.15 4.57 -22.47
CA LEU A 77 -11.51 4.22 -22.08
C LEU A 77 -11.59 4.04 -20.56
N MET A 78 -12.44 4.82 -19.88
CA MET A 78 -12.57 4.79 -18.41
C MET A 78 -11.25 5.00 -17.66
N MET A 79 -10.34 5.81 -18.24
CA MET A 79 -9.03 6.10 -17.63
C MET A 79 -9.15 6.59 -16.19
N GLN A 80 -10.12 7.45 -15.89
CA GLN A 80 -10.33 8.01 -14.55
C GLN A 80 -10.65 6.92 -13.51
N ASP A 81 -11.46 5.93 -13.87
CA ASP A 81 -11.80 4.81 -12.98
C ASP A 81 -10.59 3.90 -12.77
N ALA A 82 -9.81 3.64 -13.82
CA ALA A 82 -8.56 2.90 -13.74
C ALA A 82 -7.53 3.60 -12.84
N GLU A 83 -7.48 4.93 -12.86
CA GLU A 83 -6.64 5.70 -11.95
C GLU A 83 -7.12 5.62 -10.50
N ALA A 84 -8.44 5.65 -10.27
CA ALA A 84 -9.04 5.64 -8.94
C ALA A 84 -8.75 4.33 -8.18
N ILE A 85 -8.68 3.18 -8.87
CA ILE A 85 -8.42 1.89 -8.25
C ILE A 85 -6.94 1.65 -7.91
N ASN A 86 -6.00 2.38 -8.52
CA ASN A 86 -4.55 2.14 -8.41
C ASN A 86 -3.75 3.31 -7.82
N LYS A 87 -4.39 4.23 -7.09
CA LYS A 87 -3.78 5.47 -6.54
C LYS A 87 -2.37 5.29 -5.97
N GLY A 88 -2.17 4.28 -5.12
CA GLY A 88 -0.87 3.99 -4.49
C GLY A 88 0.22 3.60 -5.47
N PHE A 89 -0.10 2.68 -6.39
CA PHE A 89 0.85 2.25 -7.41
C PHE A 89 1.19 3.39 -8.37
N LEU A 90 0.18 4.11 -8.87
CA LEU A 90 0.37 5.22 -9.80
C LEU A 90 1.21 6.34 -9.19
N LYS A 91 0.92 6.74 -7.95
CA LYS A 91 1.70 7.78 -7.26
C LYS A 91 3.15 7.35 -7.08
N ARG A 92 3.41 6.10 -6.67
CA ARG A 92 4.77 5.59 -6.50
C ARG A 92 5.54 5.60 -7.83
N MET A 93 4.93 5.15 -8.92
CA MET A 93 5.59 5.14 -10.23
C MET A 93 5.88 6.56 -10.74
N ARG A 94 4.96 7.51 -10.51
CA ARG A 94 5.11 8.90 -10.98
C ARG A 94 6.05 9.76 -10.14
N THR A 95 6.11 9.52 -8.82
CA THR A 95 6.80 10.42 -7.87
C THR A 95 7.90 9.76 -7.05
N GLY A 96 7.95 8.43 -7.00
CA GLY A 96 8.81 7.69 -6.07
C GLY A 96 8.28 7.61 -4.63
N PHE A 97 7.13 8.23 -4.32
CA PHE A 97 6.56 8.25 -2.98
C PHE A 97 5.28 7.38 -2.86
N PRO A 98 5.07 6.68 -1.73
CA PRO A 98 3.82 5.98 -1.44
C PRO A 98 2.64 6.95 -1.33
N TYR A 99 1.42 6.47 -1.58
CA TYR A 99 0.19 7.18 -1.25
C TYR A 99 -0.13 7.07 0.25
N ILE A 100 -0.25 8.21 0.93
CA ILE A 100 -0.41 8.27 2.37
C ILE A 100 -1.86 8.62 2.69
N GLN A 101 -2.47 7.83 3.56
CA GLN A 101 -3.80 8.06 4.12
C GLN A 101 -3.67 8.24 5.62
N LEU A 102 -4.04 9.41 6.13
CA LEU A 102 -4.04 9.69 7.55
C LEU A 102 -5.43 9.44 8.13
N LYS A 103 -5.51 8.53 9.11
CA LYS A 103 -6.73 8.32 9.88
C LYS A 103 -6.72 9.16 11.14
N LEU A 104 -7.79 9.92 11.34
CA LEU A 104 -8.04 10.68 12.56
C LEU A 104 -9.39 10.24 13.13
N GLY A 105 -9.42 9.90 14.42
CA GLY A 105 -10.64 9.78 15.19
C GLY A 105 -10.69 10.95 16.16
N ALA A 106 -11.78 11.70 16.15
CA ALA A 106 -11.96 12.86 17.02
C ALA A 106 -13.38 12.89 17.58
N SER A 107 -13.54 13.43 18.78
CA SER A 107 -14.84 13.87 19.30
C SER A 107 -15.36 15.08 18.54
N LEU A 108 -16.63 15.45 18.76
CA LEU A 108 -17.26 16.60 18.10
C LEU A 108 -16.53 17.93 18.38
N ASP A 109 -15.93 18.06 19.56
CA ASP A 109 -15.10 19.20 19.95
C ASP A 109 -13.62 19.08 19.54
N GLY A 110 -13.30 18.10 18.68
CA GLY A 110 -11.99 17.96 18.05
C GLY A 110 -10.93 17.26 18.90
N ARG A 111 -11.29 16.63 20.02
CA ARG A 111 -10.32 15.91 20.87
C ARG A 111 -10.06 14.52 20.32
N THR A 112 -8.79 14.14 20.24
CA THR A 112 -8.34 12.83 19.72
C THR A 112 -8.01 11.81 20.81
N ALA A 113 -8.02 12.24 22.08
CA ALA A 113 -7.83 11.42 23.27
C ALA A 113 -8.60 12.05 24.44
N MET A 114 -9.05 11.24 25.40
CA MET A 114 -9.63 11.77 26.63
C MET A 114 -8.56 12.47 27.49
N ALA A 115 -8.97 13.35 28.39
CA ALA A 115 -8.04 14.11 29.26
C ALA A 115 -7.20 13.21 30.20
N ASN A 116 -7.65 11.97 30.43
CA ASN A 116 -6.94 10.93 31.18
C ASN A 116 -5.97 10.11 30.31
N GLY A 117 -5.82 10.43 29.02
CA GLY A 117 -4.96 9.70 28.08
C GLY A 117 -5.61 8.45 27.48
N GLU A 118 -6.81 8.05 27.91
CA GLU A 118 -7.52 6.93 27.32
C GLU A 118 -8.06 7.32 25.94
N SER A 119 -7.59 6.61 24.92
CA SER A 119 -8.00 6.78 23.52
C SER A 119 -8.98 5.68 23.06
N GLN A 120 -9.30 4.73 23.95
CA GLN A 120 -10.09 3.56 23.59
C GLN A 120 -11.56 3.91 23.38
N TRP A 121 -12.00 3.65 22.16
CA TRP A 121 -13.41 3.57 21.73
C TRP A 121 -14.19 4.89 21.69
N ILE A 122 -13.53 5.99 21.32
CA ILE A 122 -14.21 7.23 20.89
C ILE A 122 -15.16 6.94 19.70
N THR A 123 -14.77 6.02 18.82
CA THR A 123 -15.54 5.66 17.62
C THR A 123 -16.36 4.38 17.80
N SER A 124 -17.47 4.28 17.07
CA SER A 124 -18.42 3.16 17.14
C SER A 124 -17.84 1.84 16.63
N PRO A 125 -18.47 0.68 16.95
CA PRO A 125 -18.09 -0.60 16.37
C PRO A 125 -18.10 -0.61 14.83
N GLN A 126 -19.02 0.10 14.19
CA GLN A 126 -19.10 0.22 12.73
C GLN A 126 -17.87 0.91 12.17
N ALA A 127 -17.48 2.05 12.77
CA ALA A 127 -16.27 2.77 12.37
C ALA A 127 -15.00 1.91 12.55
N ARG A 128 -14.97 1.02 13.56
CA ARG A 128 -13.85 0.08 13.73
C ARG A 128 -13.80 -1.00 12.65
N ARG A 129 -14.95 -1.47 12.16
CA ARG A 129 -15.02 -2.38 11.00
C ARG A 129 -14.54 -1.69 9.73
N ASP A 130 -14.88 -0.42 9.53
CA ASP A 130 -14.40 0.35 8.38
C ASP A 130 -12.88 0.50 8.40
N VAL A 131 -12.29 0.72 9.58
CA VAL A 131 -10.82 0.73 9.74
C VAL A 131 -10.21 -0.61 9.35
N GLN A 132 -10.82 -1.74 9.73
CA GLN A 132 -10.33 -3.07 9.33
C GLN A 132 -10.32 -3.27 7.81
N HIS A 133 -11.39 -2.82 7.15
CA HIS A 133 -11.46 -2.84 5.69
C HIS A 133 -10.37 -1.97 5.04
N LEU A 134 -10.15 -0.75 5.53
CA LEU A 134 -9.12 0.16 5.00
C LEU A 134 -7.69 -0.34 5.28
N ARG A 135 -7.45 -0.98 6.43
CA ARG A 135 -6.19 -1.68 6.72
C ARG A 135 -5.94 -2.82 5.74
N ALA A 136 -6.97 -3.62 5.43
CA ALA A 136 -6.85 -4.75 4.50
C ALA A 136 -6.45 -4.31 3.07
N GLN A 137 -6.92 -3.14 2.64
CA GLN A 137 -6.56 -2.56 1.34
C GLN A 137 -5.17 -1.92 1.30
N SER A 138 -4.59 -1.61 2.46
CA SER A 138 -3.35 -0.85 2.56
C SER A 138 -2.12 -1.73 2.40
N HIS A 139 -1.07 -1.24 1.73
CA HIS A 139 0.18 -2.01 1.63
C HIS A 139 0.86 -2.08 3.00
N ALA A 140 0.92 -0.94 3.70
CA ALA A 140 1.49 -0.83 5.03
C ALA A 140 0.61 -0.01 5.99
N ILE A 141 0.76 -0.26 7.29
CA ILE A 141 0.24 0.56 8.39
C ILE A 141 1.45 1.24 9.04
N LEU A 142 1.37 2.55 9.26
CA LEU A 142 2.40 3.33 9.93
C LEU A 142 1.90 3.87 11.25
N THR A 143 2.72 3.74 12.29
CA THR A 143 2.46 4.24 13.63
C THR A 143 3.72 4.83 14.27
N SER A 144 3.56 5.50 15.41
CA SER A 144 4.68 6.06 16.17
C SER A 144 5.02 5.16 17.37
N SER A 145 6.27 5.23 17.85
CA SER A 145 6.67 4.49 19.05
C SER A 145 5.86 4.93 20.28
N GLU A 146 5.42 6.19 20.38
CA GLU A 146 4.54 6.64 21.47
C GLU A 146 3.22 5.88 21.49
N THR A 147 2.62 5.64 20.31
CA THR A 147 1.38 4.86 20.20
C THR A 147 1.63 3.40 20.59
N VAL A 148 2.78 2.84 20.20
CA VAL A 148 3.15 1.47 20.58
C VAL A 148 3.33 1.33 22.08
N LEU A 149 4.01 2.29 22.71
CA LEU A 149 4.28 2.27 24.15
C LEU A 149 3.02 2.52 25.00
N ALA A 150 2.10 3.34 24.50
CA ALA A 150 0.87 3.67 25.22
C ALA A 150 -0.18 2.57 25.12
N ASP A 151 -0.38 1.99 23.93
CA ASP A 151 -1.52 1.12 23.63
C ASP A 151 -1.15 -0.36 23.38
N ASP A 152 0.14 -0.68 23.26
CA ASP A 152 0.69 -1.99 22.85
C ASP A 152 -0.14 -2.68 21.73
N PRO A 153 -0.34 -2.02 20.57
CA PRO A 153 -1.27 -2.47 19.56
C PRO A 153 -0.65 -3.57 18.68
N ALA A 154 -1.47 -4.55 18.29
CA ALA A 154 -1.06 -5.55 17.30
C ALA A 154 -0.91 -4.98 15.88
N MET A 155 -1.67 -3.93 15.54
CA MET A 155 -1.73 -3.33 14.19
C MET A 155 -1.94 -4.33 13.04
N THR A 156 -2.82 -5.31 13.25
CA THR A 156 -3.18 -6.34 12.26
C THR A 156 -4.57 -6.12 11.66
N VAL A 157 -4.80 -6.79 10.53
CA VAL A 157 -6.13 -7.03 9.98
C VAL A 157 -6.73 -8.25 10.66
N ARG A 158 -7.92 -8.08 11.22
CA ARG A 158 -8.70 -9.13 11.88
C ARG A 158 -9.83 -9.54 10.95
N TRP A 159 -9.68 -10.70 10.31
CA TRP A 159 -10.59 -11.15 9.25
C TRP A 159 -12.04 -11.27 9.73
N ASN A 160 -12.25 -11.71 10.96
CA ASN A 160 -13.57 -11.82 11.60
C ASN A 160 -14.27 -10.47 11.84
N GLU A 161 -13.55 -9.34 11.80
CA GLU A 161 -14.11 -7.99 11.90
C GLU A 161 -14.40 -7.35 10.53
N LEU A 162 -14.05 -8.01 9.43
CA LEU A 162 -14.42 -7.56 8.09
C LEU A 162 -15.92 -7.77 7.84
N ASN A 163 -16.50 -6.99 6.94
CA ASN A 163 -17.90 -7.17 6.53
C ASN A 163 -18.07 -8.44 5.65
N ALA A 164 -19.30 -8.91 5.52
CA ALA A 164 -19.62 -10.14 4.80
C ALA A 164 -19.17 -10.10 3.33
N ASP A 165 -19.36 -8.95 2.66
CA ASP A 165 -18.98 -8.76 1.25
C ASP A 165 -17.46 -8.91 1.04
N THR A 166 -16.67 -8.37 1.97
CA THR A 166 -15.20 -8.49 1.94
C THR A 166 -14.78 -9.91 2.23
N GLN A 167 -15.40 -10.58 3.21
CA GLN A 167 -15.08 -11.97 3.54
C GLN A 167 -15.37 -12.92 2.37
N ALA A 168 -16.44 -12.65 1.60
CA ALA A 168 -16.78 -13.43 0.40
C ALA A 168 -15.74 -13.29 -0.71
N LEU A 169 -15.15 -12.11 -0.88
CA LEU A 169 -14.11 -11.84 -1.88
C LEU A 169 -12.70 -12.16 -1.40
N TYR A 170 -12.49 -12.21 -0.09
CA TYR A 170 -11.18 -12.35 0.52
C TYR A 170 -11.15 -13.50 1.53
N PRO A 171 -10.93 -14.75 1.06
CA PRO A 171 -10.87 -15.92 1.92
C PRO A 171 -9.78 -15.79 3.00
N GLN A 172 -10.04 -16.35 4.18
CA GLN A 172 -9.17 -16.20 5.34
C GLN A 172 -7.76 -16.76 5.11
N GLU A 173 -7.63 -17.86 4.36
CA GLU A 173 -6.37 -18.48 3.98
C GLU A 173 -5.48 -17.57 3.11
N ASN A 174 -6.09 -16.61 2.41
CA ASN A 174 -5.41 -15.62 1.58
C ASN A 174 -5.14 -14.30 2.33
N LEU A 175 -5.50 -14.23 3.62
CA LEU A 175 -5.31 -13.03 4.43
C LEU A 175 -3.82 -12.64 4.47
N ARG A 176 -3.55 -11.46 3.93
CA ARG A 176 -2.24 -10.83 3.90
C ARG A 176 -2.25 -9.75 4.97
N GLN A 177 -1.35 -9.88 5.93
CA GLN A 177 -1.13 -8.78 6.87
C GLN A 177 -0.41 -7.62 6.17
N PRO A 178 -0.86 -6.36 6.37
CA PRO A 178 -0.11 -5.21 5.91
C PRO A 178 1.24 -5.14 6.63
N LEU A 179 2.23 -4.59 5.93
CA LEU A 179 3.52 -4.30 6.56
C LEU A 179 3.30 -3.31 7.69
N ARG A 180 3.78 -3.60 8.90
CA ARG A 180 3.75 -2.62 10.00
C ARG A 180 5.00 -1.78 9.94
N ILE A 181 4.87 -0.46 10.06
CA ILE A 181 5.98 0.50 10.06
C ILE A 181 5.88 1.30 11.36
N VAL A 182 6.94 1.27 12.15
CA VAL A 182 7.02 2.00 13.42
C VAL A 182 8.10 3.05 13.33
N ILE A 183 7.77 4.31 13.62
CA ILE A 183 8.76 5.38 13.75
C ILE A 183 9.28 5.38 15.18
N ASP A 184 10.57 5.08 15.37
CA ASP A 184 11.21 5.02 16.68
C ASP A 184 12.66 5.52 16.62
N SER A 185 12.85 6.84 16.69
CA SER A 185 14.19 7.45 16.67
C SER A 185 15.02 7.14 17.92
N GLN A 186 14.37 6.79 19.03
CA GLN A 186 15.04 6.61 20.32
C GLN A 186 15.27 5.14 20.71
N ASN A 187 14.85 4.19 19.85
CA ASN A 187 14.88 2.75 20.12
C ASN A 187 14.12 2.37 21.40
N ARG A 188 12.96 2.98 21.64
CA ARG A 188 12.13 2.72 22.83
C ARG A 188 11.27 1.47 22.72
N VAL A 189 10.84 1.10 21.51
CA VAL A 189 10.08 -0.14 21.29
C VAL A 189 10.99 -1.32 21.59
N THR A 190 10.44 -2.36 22.19
CA THR A 190 11.16 -3.55 22.62
C THR A 190 10.64 -4.82 21.93
N PRO A 191 11.41 -5.92 21.88
CA PRO A 191 10.99 -7.19 21.28
C PRO A 191 9.74 -7.83 21.93
N GLU A 192 9.39 -7.43 23.15
CA GLU A 192 8.24 -7.94 23.90
C GLU A 192 6.91 -7.30 23.47
N HIS A 193 6.94 -6.20 22.71
CA HIS A 193 5.73 -5.53 22.26
C HIS A 193 4.93 -6.38 21.27
N ARG A 194 3.60 -6.32 21.37
CA ARG A 194 2.71 -7.15 20.55
C ARG A 194 2.89 -6.90 19.07
N ILE A 195 3.19 -5.65 18.67
CA ILE A 195 3.33 -5.27 17.27
C ILE A 195 4.40 -6.07 16.52
N VAL A 196 5.46 -6.55 17.19
CA VAL A 196 6.52 -7.33 16.55
C VAL A 196 6.30 -8.85 16.60
N GLN A 197 5.31 -9.30 17.38
CA GLN A 197 4.98 -10.72 17.56
C GLN A 197 3.88 -11.22 16.60
N GLN A 198 3.26 -10.33 15.81
CA GLN A 198 2.19 -10.75 14.88
C GLN A 198 2.75 -11.26 13.55
N PRO A 199 2.01 -12.15 12.86
CA PRO A 199 2.38 -12.62 11.52
C PRO A 199 2.56 -11.48 10.52
N GLY A 200 3.47 -11.67 9.57
CA GLY A 200 3.90 -10.67 8.60
C GLY A 200 5.13 -9.89 9.07
N GLU A 201 5.56 -8.92 8.27
CA GLU A 201 6.76 -8.12 8.56
C GLU A 201 6.44 -6.89 9.42
N THR A 202 7.41 -6.47 10.23
CA THR A 202 7.40 -5.17 10.93
C THR A 202 8.71 -4.44 10.66
N TRP A 203 8.64 -3.23 10.13
CA TRP A 203 9.79 -2.38 9.89
C TRP A 203 9.85 -1.26 10.92
N ILE A 204 11.01 -1.07 11.55
CA ILE A 204 11.23 -0.02 12.53
C ILE A 204 12.17 1.02 11.92
N ALA A 205 11.66 2.22 11.72
CA ALA A 205 12.43 3.37 11.22
C ALA A 205 13.18 4.00 12.40
N ARG A 206 14.52 3.98 12.32
CA ARG A 206 15.43 4.36 13.40
C ARG A 206 16.46 5.38 12.92
N THR A 207 17.00 6.17 13.85
CA THR A 207 18.12 7.09 13.56
C THR A 207 19.47 6.50 13.98
N LYS A 208 19.47 5.49 14.85
CA LYS A 208 20.65 4.75 15.33
C LYS A 208 20.37 3.25 15.38
N GLU A 209 21.40 2.44 15.19
CA GLU A 209 21.28 0.99 15.28
C GLU A 209 20.78 0.54 16.67
N ASP A 210 20.08 -0.58 16.68
CA ASP A 210 19.58 -1.23 17.88
C ASP A 210 20.27 -2.58 17.99
N SER A 211 20.95 -2.82 19.11
CA SER A 211 21.77 -4.02 19.34
C SER A 211 21.01 -5.18 19.98
N ARG A 212 19.71 -5.01 20.25
CA ARG A 212 18.87 -6.08 20.80
C ARG A 212 18.56 -7.14 19.75
N ASP A 213 18.29 -8.36 20.21
CA ASP A 213 17.81 -9.44 19.36
C ASP A 213 16.33 -9.23 19.04
N TRP A 214 16.01 -9.29 17.74
CA TRP A 214 14.64 -9.13 17.24
C TRP A 214 14.20 -10.40 16.48
N PRO A 215 12.88 -10.68 16.42
CA PRO A 215 12.37 -11.73 15.55
C PRO A 215 12.78 -11.51 14.08
N GLU A 216 12.97 -12.59 13.31
CA GLU A 216 13.39 -12.52 11.90
C GLU A 216 12.43 -11.72 10.99
N SER A 217 11.17 -11.61 11.40
CA SER A 217 10.13 -10.82 10.72
C SER A 217 10.29 -9.30 10.91
N VAL A 218 11.21 -8.86 11.78
CA VAL A 218 11.47 -7.46 12.07
C VAL A 218 12.68 -6.98 11.29
N ARG A 219 12.56 -5.81 10.65
CA ARG A 219 13.68 -5.15 9.96
C ARG A 219 13.84 -3.71 10.45
N SER A 220 15.06 -3.25 10.55
CA SER A 220 15.35 -1.84 10.81
C SER A 220 15.54 -1.09 9.50
N ILE A 221 15.00 0.13 9.42
CA ILE A 221 15.28 1.08 8.34
C ILE A 221 16.02 2.24 8.95
N MET A 222 17.27 2.43 8.55
CA MET A 222 18.06 3.58 8.97
C MET A 222 17.61 4.83 8.19
N VAL A 223 17.23 5.86 8.94
CA VAL A 223 16.76 7.13 8.39
C VAL A 223 17.55 8.26 9.06
N PRO A 224 18.09 9.22 8.28
CA PRO A 224 18.82 10.34 8.86
C PRO A 224 17.92 11.24 9.69
N GLU A 225 18.54 12.04 10.53
CA GLU A 225 17.86 13.11 11.26
C GLU A 225 17.84 14.40 10.45
N HIS A 226 16.72 15.11 10.55
CA HIS A 226 16.54 16.48 10.07
C HIS A 226 15.91 17.30 11.20
N ASN A 227 16.58 18.37 11.63
CA ASN A 227 16.18 19.23 12.75
C ASN A 227 15.92 18.45 14.07
N GLY A 228 16.80 17.50 14.41
CA GLY A 228 16.72 16.71 15.65
C GLY A 228 15.60 15.66 15.68
N HIS A 229 14.99 15.37 14.52
CA HIS A 229 13.95 14.36 14.36
C HIS A 229 14.22 13.47 13.15
N LEU A 230 13.64 12.28 13.12
CA LEU A 230 13.72 11.39 11.97
C LEU A 230 13.12 12.07 10.72
N ASP A 231 13.87 12.08 9.61
CA ASP A 231 13.44 12.69 8.36
C ASP A 231 12.34 11.86 7.68
N LEU A 232 11.10 12.34 7.80
CA LEU A 232 9.94 11.67 7.23
C LEU A 232 9.95 11.67 5.69
N VAL A 233 10.52 12.69 5.05
CA VAL A 233 10.60 12.74 3.59
C VAL A 233 11.51 11.62 3.09
N VAL A 234 12.69 11.47 3.71
CA VAL A 234 13.62 10.39 3.40
C VAL A 234 13.02 9.03 3.71
N LEU A 235 12.31 8.88 4.85
CA LEU A 235 11.57 7.64 5.15
C LEU A 235 10.59 7.28 4.03
N MET A 236 9.76 8.21 3.57
CA MET A 236 8.80 7.92 2.50
C MET A 236 9.49 7.58 1.17
N MET A 237 10.62 8.20 0.85
CA MET A 237 11.44 7.85 -0.31
C MET A 237 12.01 6.43 -0.20
N LEU A 238 12.54 6.06 0.97
CA LEU A 238 13.06 4.71 1.24
C LEU A 238 11.95 3.67 1.09
N LEU A 239 10.77 3.92 1.68
CA LEU A 239 9.61 3.04 1.54
C LEU A 239 9.14 2.91 0.09
N GLY A 240 9.17 3.99 -0.69
CA GLY A 240 8.88 3.97 -2.12
C GLY A 240 9.87 3.10 -2.91
N LYS A 241 11.18 3.20 -2.61
CA LYS A 241 12.23 2.33 -3.19
C LYS A 241 12.01 0.86 -2.82
N GLN A 242 11.54 0.60 -1.60
CA GLN A 242 11.13 -0.73 -1.13
C GLN A 242 9.75 -1.17 -1.65
N GLN A 243 9.21 -0.47 -2.65
CA GLN A 243 7.97 -0.81 -3.34
C GLN A 243 6.68 -0.73 -2.51
N VAL A 244 6.70 0.04 -1.41
CA VAL A 244 5.49 0.35 -0.64
C VAL A 244 4.58 1.28 -1.46
N ASN A 245 3.35 0.85 -1.73
CA ASN A 245 2.42 1.55 -2.63
C ASN A 245 1.55 2.54 -1.85
N SER A 246 0.99 2.08 -0.74
CA SER A 246 0.08 2.85 0.12
C SER A 246 0.41 2.64 1.59
N ILE A 247 0.26 3.70 2.37
CA ILE A 247 0.50 3.73 3.81
C ILE A 247 -0.75 4.27 4.49
N TRP A 248 -1.27 3.51 5.42
CA TRP A 248 -2.34 3.90 6.33
C TRP A 248 -1.75 4.32 7.67
N VAL A 249 -1.86 5.59 8.01
CA VAL A 249 -1.26 6.17 9.22
C VAL A 249 -2.27 6.13 10.35
N GLU A 250 -1.89 5.41 11.41
CA GLU A 250 -2.58 5.40 12.69
C GLU A 250 -1.58 5.79 13.77
N ALA A 251 -1.62 7.05 14.18
CA ALA A 251 -0.74 7.55 15.20
C ALA A 251 -1.45 8.59 16.06
N GLY A 252 -0.94 8.77 17.27
CA GLY A 252 -1.36 9.83 18.17
C GLY A 252 -1.15 11.24 17.59
N PRO A 253 -1.69 12.28 18.26
CA PRO A 253 -1.74 13.65 17.76
C PRO A 253 -0.38 14.23 17.32
N ASP A 254 0.73 13.85 17.98
CA ASP A 254 2.07 14.36 17.66
C ASP A 254 2.66 13.86 16.34
N ALA A 255 2.29 12.65 15.90
CA ALA A 255 2.75 12.08 14.64
C ALA A 255 1.84 12.49 13.47
N GLY A 256 0.53 12.65 13.71
CA GLY A 256 -0.41 13.19 12.71
C GLY A 256 -0.04 14.60 12.23
N ARG A 257 0.43 15.46 13.15
CA ARG A 257 0.85 16.84 12.84
C ARG A 257 2.07 16.90 11.91
N ARG A 258 2.94 15.89 11.93
CA ARG A 258 4.21 15.85 11.19
C ARG A 258 4.10 15.28 9.77
N THR A 259 3.00 14.57 9.47
CA THR A 259 2.76 13.95 8.15
C THR A 259 1.96 14.84 7.19
N ALA A 260 1.34 15.91 7.69
CA ALA A 260 0.72 16.92 6.86
C ALA A 260 1.78 17.90 6.32
N PRO A 261 1.85 18.18 5.00
CA PRO A 261 2.71 19.25 4.50
C PRO A 261 2.29 20.56 5.15
N GLY A 262 3.20 21.16 5.92
CA GLY A 262 2.94 22.39 6.65
C GLY A 262 2.47 23.48 5.70
N ARG A 263 1.24 23.95 5.89
CA ARG A 263 0.89 25.30 5.43
C ARG A 263 1.72 26.26 6.27
N SER A 264 2.61 26.99 5.62
CA SER A 264 3.13 28.25 6.16
C SER A 264 1.93 29.17 6.38
N GLY A 265 1.51 29.26 7.64
CA GLY A 265 0.59 30.30 8.10
C GLY A 265 1.33 31.63 8.09
N ARG A 266 0.65 32.65 7.54
CA ARG A 266 1.04 34.06 7.60
C ARG A 266 1.15 34.55 9.04
#